data_AF-G9KBQ7-F1
#
_entry.id   AF-G9KBQ7-F1
#
_cell.length_a   1.000
_cell.length_b   1.000
_cell.length_c   1.000
_cell.angle_alpha   90.00
_cell.angle_beta   90.00
_cell.angle_gamma   90.00
#
_symmetry.space_group_name_H-M   'P 1'
#
loop_
_entity.id
_entity.type
_entity.pdbx_description
1 polymer ?
#
loop_
_entity_poly.entity_id
_entity_poly.type
_entity_poly.pdbx_seq_one_letter_code
_entity_poly.pdbx_strand_id
1 'polypeptide(L)'
;RCPVFLQWLDCVHQLQRQFPCSFEFNEAFLVKLVQHTYSCLFGTFLCNNAKERGEKHTQERTCSVWSLLRAGNKAFKNLLYSSQSEAVLYPVCHVRNLMLWSAVYLPCPSPSTPVDDSCAPYPAPGTSPDDPPLSRLPKTRSFDNLTTACDNTVPLASRRSSDPSLNEKWQEHRRSLELSSLAGPGEEPLDPDSLG
;
A
#
# COMPACT_ATOMS: atom_id res chain seq x y z
N ARG A 1 -21.51 11.52 5.31
CA ARG A 1 -21.03 10.15 5.64
C ARG A 1 -20.55 10.15 7.09
N CYS A 2 -20.78 9.07 7.85
CA CYS A 2 -20.43 8.98 9.28
C CYS A 2 -19.44 7.82 9.51
N PRO A 3 -18.37 7.98 10.29
CA PRO A 3 -17.32 6.97 10.46
C PRO A 3 -17.67 5.90 11.51
N VAL A 4 -18.90 5.36 11.50
CA VAL A 4 -19.40 4.46 12.55
C VAL A 4 -18.54 3.20 12.72
N PHE A 5 -18.19 2.54 11.62
CA PHE A 5 -17.36 1.34 11.67
C PHE A 5 -15.93 1.65 12.16
N LEU A 6 -15.37 2.80 11.77
CA LEU A 6 -14.06 3.24 12.26
C LEU A 6 -14.09 3.55 13.76
N GLN A 7 -15.16 4.19 14.26
CA GLN A 7 -15.34 4.42 15.70
C GLN A 7 -15.42 3.11 16.47
N TRP A 8 -16.12 2.11 15.93
CA TRP A 8 -16.16 0.77 16.53
C TRP A 8 -14.75 0.14 16.57
N LEU A 9 -13.97 0.24 15.50
CA LEU A 9 -12.60 -0.27 15.46
C LEU A 9 -11.68 0.45 16.45
N ASP A 10 -11.82 1.78 16.61
CA ASP A 10 -11.10 2.54 17.63
C ASP A 10 -11.42 2.01 19.03
N CYS A 11 -12.70 1.79 19.34
CA CYS A 11 -13.10 1.21 20.63
C CYS A 11 -12.45 -0.16 20.85
N VAL A 12 -12.39 -1.02 19.84
CA VAL A 12 -11.70 -2.33 19.92
C VAL A 12 -10.20 -2.15 20.17
N HIS A 13 -9.56 -1.19 19.51
CA HIS A 13 -8.16 -0.86 19.74
C HIS A 13 -7.93 -0.38 21.20
N GLN A 14 -8.82 0.43 21.77
CA GLN A 14 -8.71 0.84 23.18
C GLN A 14 -8.85 -0.36 24.12
N LEU A 15 -9.75 -1.31 23.83
CA LEU A 15 -9.87 -2.55 24.61
C LEU A 15 -8.60 -3.40 24.51
N GLN A 16 -8.07 -3.60 23.31
CA GLN A 16 -6.84 -4.35 23.09
C GLN A 16 -5.66 -3.76 23.87
N ARG A 17 -5.58 -2.43 23.95
CA ARG A 17 -4.56 -1.74 24.76
C ARG A 17 -4.74 -1.95 26.26
N GLN A 18 -5.97 -1.93 26.78
CA GLN A 18 -6.23 -2.16 28.20
C GLN A 18 -6.07 -3.64 28.60
N PHE A 19 -6.26 -4.56 27.65
CA PHE A 19 -6.25 -6.01 27.86
C PHE A 19 -5.33 -6.72 26.85
N PRO A 20 -3.99 -6.60 27.01
CA PRO A 20 -3.02 -7.04 25.99
C PRO A 20 -3.02 -8.55 25.71
N CYS A 21 -3.52 -9.37 26.62
CA CYS A 21 -3.54 -10.83 26.47
C CYS A 21 -4.90 -11.41 26.04
N SER A 22 -5.94 -10.57 25.92
CA SER A 22 -7.33 -11.04 25.74
C SER A 22 -7.76 -11.17 24.28
N PHE A 23 -7.01 -10.61 23.34
CA PHE A 23 -7.34 -10.63 21.91
C PHE A 23 -6.31 -11.41 21.10
N GLU A 24 -6.78 -12.32 20.23
CA GLU A 24 -5.89 -13.12 19.37
C GLU A 24 -5.27 -12.31 18.24
N PHE A 25 -5.97 -11.29 17.74
CA PHE A 25 -5.44 -10.40 16.72
C PHE A 25 -4.59 -9.29 17.35
N ASN A 26 -3.63 -8.74 16.60
CA ASN A 26 -2.79 -7.61 17.00
C ASN A 26 -3.29 -6.27 16.42
N GLU A 27 -2.61 -5.17 16.72
CA GLU A 27 -2.98 -3.84 16.21
C GLU A 27 -2.92 -3.77 14.67
N ALA A 28 -1.92 -4.42 14.05
CA ALA A 28 -1.75 -4.43 12.60
C ALA A 28 -2.97 -5.02 11.86
N PHE A 29 -3.65 -6.00 12.47
CA PHE A 29 -4.92 -6.52 11.95
C PHE A 29 -5.98 -5.41 11.86
N LEU A 30 -6.16 -4.64 12.93
CA LEU A 30 -7.15 -3.56 12.99
C LEU A 30 -6.80 -2.43 12.00
N VAL A 31 -5.53 -2.04 11.93
CA VAL A 31 -5.04 -1.04 10.95
C VAL A 31 -5.34 -1.49 9.52
N LYS A 32 -5.07 -2.76 9.18
CA LYS A 32 -5.37 -3.31 7.85
C LYS A 32 -6.87 -3.34 7.56
N LEU A 33 -7.69 -3.62 8.57
CA LEU A 33 -9.14 -3.62 8.43
C LEU A 33 -9.67 -2.20 8.14
N VAL A 34 -9.15 -1.17 8.83
CA VAL A 34 -9.46 0.23 8.53
C VAL A 34 -9.07 0.58 7.09
N GLN A 35 -7.84 0.25 6.68
CA GLN A 35 -7.35 0.53 5.33
C GLN A 35 -8.27 -0.08 4.26
N HIS A 36 -8.67 -1.33 4.44
CA HIS A 36 -9.49 -2.05 3.46
C HIS A 36 -11.00 -1.77 3.55
N THR A 37 -11.44 -1.02 4.56
CA THR A 37 -12.78 -0.42 4.58
C THR A 37 -12.92 0.67 3.51
N TYR A 38 -11.85 1.43 3.27
CA TYR A 38 -11.87 2.57 2.35
C TYR A 38 -11.18 2.32 1.00
N SER A 39 -10.36 1.26 0.90
CA SER A 39 -9.60 0.99 -0.33
C SER A 39 -10.44 0.41 -1.48
N CYS A 40 -11.65 -0.10 -1.20
CA CYS A 40 -12.52 -0.80 -2.16
C CYS A 40 -11.86 -1.99 -2.89
N LEU A 41 -10.74 -2.51 -2.36
CA LEU A 41 -9.98 -3.59 -2.98
C LEU A 41 -10.68 -4.95 -2.81
N PHE A 42 -11.40 -5.11 -1.70
CA PHE A 42 -12.12 -6.33 -1.34
C PHE A 42 -13.62 -6.07 -1.33
N GLY A 43 -14.41 -7.10 -1.67
CA GLY A 43 -15.88 -7.00 -1.65
C GLY A 43 -16.51 -6.99 -0.27
N THR A 44 -15.74 -7.25 0.79
CA THR A 44 -16.25 -7.46 2.15
C THR A 44 -17.08 -6.29 2.67
N PHE A 45 -16.68 -5.06 2.35
CA PHE A 45 -17.35 -3.83 2.80
C PHE A 45 -18.10 -3.10 1.67
N LEU A 46 -18.29 -3.75 0.52
CA LEU A 46 -19.12 -3.22 -0.56
C LEU A 46 -20.60 -3.54 -0.32
N CYS A 47 -21.46 -2.72 -0.94
CA CYS A 47 -22.92 -2.75 -0.85
C CYS A 47 -23.46 -2.38 0.55
N ASN A 48 -24.76 -2.07 0.63
CA ASN A 48 -25.40 -1.65 1.89
C ASN A 48 -26.17 -2.78 2.59
N ASN A 49 -26.44 -3.89 1.89
CA ASN A 49 -27.16 -5.03 2.46
C ASN A 49 -26.82 -6.33 1.70
N ALA A 50 -27.28 -7.46 2.26
CA ALA A 50 -27.02 -8.79 1.71
C ALA A 50 -27.71 -9.04 0.36
N LYS A 51 -28.90 -8.46 0.13
CA LYS A 51 -29.63 -8.60 -1.12
C LYS A 51 -28.86 -7.98 -2.28
N GLU A 52 -28.45 -6.72 -2.15
CA GLU A 52 -27.64 -6.01 -3.16
C GLU A 52 -26.32 -6.75 -3.44
N ARG A 53 -25.71 -7.32 -2.40
CA ARG A 53 -24.49 -8.12 -2.54
C ARG A 53 -24.69 -9.35 -3.42
N GLY A 54 -25.82 -10.04 -3.25
CA GLY A 54 -26.22 -11.20 -4.04
C GLY A 54 -26.55 -10.84 -5.49
N GLU A 55 -27.35 -9.78 -5.70
CA GLU A 55 -27.71 -9.28 -7.04
C GLU A 55 -26.47 -8.88 -7.86
N LYS A 56 -25.44 -8.32 -7.19
CA LYS A 56 -24.19 -7.92 -7.83
C LYS A 56 -23.16 -9.05 -7.97
N HIS A 57 -23.46 -10.25 -7.46
CA HIS A 57 -22.52 -11.38 -7.41
C HIS A 57 -21.18 -10.98 -6.78
N THR A 58 -21.24 -10.27 -5.65
CA THR A 58 -20.02 -9.66 -5.07
C THR A 58 -19.04 -10.74 -4.61
N GLN A 59 -19.53 -11.86 -4.08
CA GLN A 59 -18.67 -12.93 -3.54
C GLN A 59 -17.91 -13.67 -4.66
N GLU A 60 -18.53 -13.81 -5.82
CA GLU A 60 -17.96 -14.48 -6.99
C GLU A 60 -17.02 -13.55 -7.77
N ARG A 61 -17.30 -12.24 -7.74
CA ARG A 61 -16.56 -11.23 -8.52
C ARG A 61 -15.43 -10.55 -7.76
N THR A 62 -15.32 -10.74 -6.45
CA THR A 62 -14.33 -10.05 -5.63
C THR A 62 -13.74 -10.95 -4.56
N CYS A 63 -12.51 -10.64 -4.15
CA CYS A 63 -11.87 -11.30 -3.02
C CYS A 63 -12.42 -10.79 -1.69
N SER A 64 -12.35 -11.64 -0.66
CA SER A 64 -12.65 -11.28 0.73
C SER A 64 -11.41 -10.75 1.45
N VAL A 65 -11.55 -9.69 2.25
CA VAL A 65 -10.48 -9.18 3.13
C VAL A 65 -10.03 -10.26 4.14
N TRP A 66 -10.94 -11.16 4.51
CA TRP A 66 -10.64 -12.26 5.42
C TRP A 66 -9.62 -13.25 4.84
N SER A 67 -9.50 -13.34 3.51
CA SER A 67 -8.46 -14.13 2.84
C SER A 67 -7.06 -13.55 3.04
N LEU A 68 -6.95 -12.23 3.21
CA LEU A 68 -5.71 -11.53 3.57
C LEU A 68 -5.44 -11.67 5.09
N LEU A 69 -6.48 -11.51 5.90
CA LEU A 69 -6.41 -11.50 7.37
C LEU A 69 -6.57 -12.88 8.02
N ARG A 70 -6.27 -13.96 7.29
CA ARG A 70 -6.44 -15.34 7.80
C ARG A 70 -5.59 -15.58 9.05
N ALA A 71 -6.10 -16.42 9.94
CA ALA A 71 -5.40 -16.84 11.17
C ALA A 71 -4.02 -17.49 10.91
N GLY A 72 -3.80 -18.08 9.73
CA GLY A 72 -2.49 -18.61 9.33
C GLY A 72 -1.43 -17.52 9.11
N ASN A 73 -1.82 -16.25 8.95
CA ASN A 73 -0.89 -15.15 8.82
C ASN A 73 -0.44 -14.66 10.20
N LYS A 74 0.74 -15.13 10.62
CA LYS A 74 1.35 -14.80 11.92
C LYS A 74 1.58 -13.29 12.10
N ALA A 75 1.64 -12.50 11.03
CA ALA A 75 1.81 -11.05 11.12
C ALA A 75 0.62 -10.33 11.77
N PHE A 76 -0.55 -10.97 11.83
CA PHE A 76 -1.77 -10.42 12.44
C PHE A 76 -2.11 -11.03 13.79
N LYS A 77 -1.29 -11.96 14.27
CA LYS A 77 -1.51 -12.66 15.54
C LYS A 77 -0.80 -11.96 16.68
N ASN A 78 -1.48 -11.84 17.81
CA ASN A 78 -0.93 -11.38 19.07
C ASN A 78 -0.22 -12.54 19.78
N LEU A 79 1.08 -12.39 20.03
CA LEU A 79 1.88 -13.40 20.71
C LEU A 79 1.55 -13.52 22.20
N LEU A 80 0.93 -12.49 22.79
CA LEU A 80 0.54 -12.47 24.20
C LEU A 80 -0.85 -13.07 24.45
N TYR A 81 -1.54 -13.50 23.38
CA TYR A 81 -2.90 -14.02 23.50
C TYR A 81 -2.94 -15.27 24.38
N SER A 82 -3.80 -15.23 25.40
CA SER A 82 -4.10 -16.37 26.27
C SER A 82 -5.55 -16.80 26.08
N SER A 83 -5.74 -17.99 25.48
CA SER A 83 -7.06 -18.58 25.27
C SER A 83 -7.73 -19.10 26.55
N GLN A 84 -7.02 -19.08 27.68
CA GLN A 84 -7.49 -19.63 28.95
C GLN A 84 -8.24 -18.58 29.80
N SER A 85 -8.29 -17.33 29.36
CA SER A 85 -8.97 -16.25 30.06
C SER A 85 -10.41 -16.09 29.55
N GLU A 86 -11.36 -16.77 30.19
CA GLU A 86 -12.81 -16.55 29.96
C GLU A 86 -13.38 -15.35 30.75
N ALA A 87 -12.52 -14.51 31.31
CA ALA A 87 -12.94 -13.37 32.13
C ALA A 87 -13.65 -12.30 31.29
N VAL A 88 -14.78 -11.79 31.81
CA VAL A 88 -15.48 -10.62 31.26
C VAL A 88 -14.59 -9.38 31.44
N LEU A 89 -14.38 -8.63 30.35
CA LEU A 89 -13.56 -7.41 30.37
C LEU A 89 -14.39 -6.20 30.82
N TYR A 90 -13.86 -5.44 31.78
CA TYR A 90 -14.46 -4.20 32.29
C TYR A 90 -13.54 -3.01 31.98
N PRO A 91 -13.72 -2.33 30.84
CA PRO A 91 -12.83 -1.26 30.41
C PRO A 91 -13.03 0.02 31.22
N VAL A 92 -11.95 0.79 31.34
CA VAL A 92 -12.00 2.15 31.88
C VAL A 92 -12.20 3.14 30.73
N CYS A 93 -13.36 3.80 30.72
CA CYS A 93 -13.76 4.70 29.62
C CYS A 93 -13.49 6.20 29.89
N HIS A 94 -12.73 6.53 30.95
CA HIS A 94 -12.35 7.92 31.21
C HIS A 94 -11.46 8.46 30.10
N VAL A 95 -11.73 9.70 29.65
CA VAL A 95 -10.98 10.37 28.57
C VAL A 95 -9.46 10.31 28.79
N ARG A 96 -9.00 10.45 30.03
CA ARG A 96 -7.57 10.38 30.41
C ARG A 96 -6.87 9.05 30.11
N ASN A 97 -7.64 7.97 29.97
CA ASN A 97 -7.13 6.62 29.71
C ASN A 97 -7.24 6.22 28.23
N LEU A 98 -7.96 7.02 27.43
CA LEU A 98 -8.02 6.86 26.00
C LEU A 98 -6.76 7.48 25.39
N MET A 99 -6.17 6.78 24.42
CA MET A 99 -5.06 7.34 23.64
C MET A 99 -5.47 7.50 22.19
N LEU A 100 -4.89 8.50 21.55
CA LEU A 100 -5.02 8.66 20.11
C LEU A 100 -4.43 7.44 19.41
N TRP A 101 -5.20 6.85 18.50
CA TRP A 101 -4.72 5.76 17.66
C TRP A 101 -3.84 6.29 16.53
N SER A 102 -2.59 6.59 16.87
CA SER A 102 -1.63 7.25 15.98
C SER A 102 -1.46 6.54 14.64
N ALA A 103 -1.48 5.21 14.61
CA ALA A 103 -1.29 4.42 13.37
C ALA A 103 -2.39 4.64 12.31
N VAL A 104 -3.57 5.11 12.72
CA VAL A 104 -4.70 5.37 11.82
C VAL A 104 -4.92 6.85 11.57
N TYR A 105 -4.80 7.67 12.62
CA TYR A 105 -5.15 9.10 12.55
C TYR A 105 -3.98 10.01 12.20
N LEU A 106 -2.73 9.56 12.39
CA LEU A 106 -1.56 10.34 12.00
C LEU A 106 -1.00 9.82 10.66
N PRO A 107 -0.54 10.71 9.78
CA PRO A 107 0.21 10.31 8.60
C PRO A 107 1.44 9.50 9.02
N CYS A 108 1.74 8.42 8.28
CA CYS A 108 3.03 7.75 8.44
C CYS A 108 4.11 8.82 8.24
N PRO A 109 5.05 9.03 9.19
CA PRO A 109 6.17 9.91 8.93
C PRO A 109 6.88 9.34 7.71
N SER A 110 6.82 10.05 6.58
CA SER A 110 7.68 9.73 5.44
C SER A 110 9.11 9.65 5.99
N PRO A 111 9.94 8.70 5.50
CA PRO A 111 11.36 8.77 5.74
C PRO A 111 11.86 10.02 5.02
N SER A 112 11.75 11.18 5.67
CA SER A 112 12.35 12.41 5.24
C SER A 112 13.85 12.12 5.16
N THR A 113 14.44 12.37 4.00
CA THR A 113 15.90 12.39 3.85
C THR A 113 16.48 13.16 5.03
N PRO A 114 17.51 12.64 5.73
CA PRO A 114 18.10 13.38 6.85
C PRO A 114 18.48 14.76 6.31
N VAL A 115 17.86 15.80 6.87
CA VAL A 115 18.33 17.16 6.67
C VAL A 115 19.70 17.21 7.32
N ASP A 116 20.72 17.47 6.51
CA ASP A 116 22.09 17.67 6.95
C ASP A 116 22.10 18.89 7.89
N ASP A 117 22.12 18.65 9.19
CA ASP A 117 22.21 19.66 10.25
C ASP A 117 23.67 20.18 10.38
N SER A 118 24.32 20.41 9.24
CA SER A 118 25.66 20.99 9.14
C SER A 118 25.58 22.36 8.49
N CYS A 119 24.66 23.20 8.96
CA CYS A 119 24.72 24.63 8.68
C CYS A 119 25.75 25.25 9.65
N ALA A 120 27.01 25.24 9.24
CA ALA A 120 28.03 26.05 9.90
C ALA A 120 27.55 27.52 9.92
N PRO A 121 27.62 28.24 11.06
CA PRO A 121 27.20 29.62 11.12
C PRO A 121 28.18 30.46 10.29
N TYR A 122 27.75 30.93 9.12
CA TYR A 122 28.48 31.94 8.38
C TYR A 122 28.52 33.24 9.20
N PRO A 123 29.70 33.86 9.42
CA PRO A 123 29.76 35.16 10.06
C PRO A 123 29.15 36.21 9.14
N ALA A 124 28.25 37.04 9.68
CA ALA A 124 27.64 38.15 8.96
C ALA A 124 28.72 39.19 8.56
N PRO A 125 28.78 39.66 7.30
CA PRO A 125 29.69 40.72 6.91
C PRO A 125 29.24 42.05 7.52
N GLY A 126 30.16 42.74 8.19
CA GLY A 126 29.96 44.09 8.71
C GLY A 126 29.64 45.09 7.60
N THR A 127 28.81 46.06 7.95
CA THR A 127 28.41 47.20 7.11
C THR A 127 29.58 48.17 6.89
N SER A 128 29.99 48.36 5.64
CA SER A 128 30.71 49.55 5.17
C SER A 128 30.09 50.01 3.85
N PRO A 129 29.64 51.27 3.72
CA PRO A 129 29.00 51.77 2.51
C PRO A 129 30.05 52.39 1.60
N ASP A 130 30.45 51.69 0.53
CA ASP A 130 30.93 52.24 -0.74
C ASP A 130 31.56 51.10 -1.57
N ASP A 131 30.81 50.51 -2.50
CA ASP A 131 31.34 49.90 -3.73
C ASP A 131 30.20 49.56 -4.74
N PRO A 132 30.40 49.73 -6.07
CA PRO A 132 29.38 49.55 -7.12
C PRO A 132 29.23 48.07 -7.55
N PRO A 133 28.16 47.69 -8.30
CA PRO A 133 27.60 46.34 -8.25
C PRO A 133 28.35 45.35 -9.14
N LEU A 134 28.85 44.25 -8.55
CA LEU A 134 29.41 43.13 -9.31
C LEU A 134 28.57 41.85 -9.17
N SER A 135 28.31 41.27 -10.34
CA SER A 135 27.91 39.89 -10.63
C SER A 135 26.43 39.50 -10.50
N ARG A 136 25.75 39.60 -11.66
CA ARG A 136 24.64 38.71 -12.03
C ARG A 136 25.11 37.26 -11.91
N LEU A 137 24.64 36.52 -10.92
CA LEU A 137 24.74 35.06 -10.93
C LEU A 137 23.77 34.48 -11.99
N PRO A 138 24.17 33.46 -12.77
CA PRO A 138 23.35 32.95 -13.85
C PRO A 138 22.12 32.22 -13.31
N LYS A 139 20.94 32.76 -13.65
CA LYS A 139 19.63 32.14 -13.44
C LYS A 139 19.60 30.82 -14.22
N THR A 140 19.30 29.70 -13.57
CA THR A 140 19.20 28.39 -14.21
C THR A 140 18.03 28.38 -15.20
N ARG A 141 18.34 28.42 -16.50
CA ARG A 141 17.38 28.22 -17.59
C ARG A 141 17.04 26.74 -17.70
N SER A 142 16.04 26.28 -16.95
CA SER A 142 15.52 24.91 -17.09
C SER A 142 14.16 24.87 -17.79
N PHE A 143 13.70 25.94 -18.45
CA PHE A 143 12.34 25.97 -19.03
C PHE A 143 12.21 26.56 -20.44
N ASP A 144 13.26 26.55 -21.25
CA ASP A 144 13.21 27.13 -22.61
C ASP A 144 13.25 26.11 -23.76
N ASN A 145 13.19 24.80 -23.51
CA ASN A 145 13.26 23.78 -24.57
C ASN A 145 12.04 22.83 -24.61
N LEU A 146 10.83 23.36 -24.43
CA LEU A 146 9.60 22.57 -24.64
C LEU A 146 8.86 22.91 -25.94
N THR A 147 9.32 23.91 -26.72
CA THR A 147 8.57 24.39 -27.89
C THR A 147 9.30 24.20 -29.24
N THR A 148 10.45 23.54 -29.27
CA THR A 148 11.24 23.31 -30.50
C THR A 148 11.38 21.83 -30.89
N ALA A 149 10.69 20.91 -30.19
CA ALA A 149 10.73 19.48 -30.51
C ALA A 149 9.61 19.02 -31.46
N CYS A 150 8.73 19.91 -31.94
CA CYS A 150 7.59 19.56 -32.78
C CYS A 150 7.85 19.64 -34.30
N ASP A 151 8.98 20.19 -34.74
CA ASP A 151 9.31 20.29 -36.17
C ASP A 151 10.69 19.68 -36.44
N ASN A 152 10.77 18.34 -36.46
CA ASN A 152 11.77 17.64 -37.25
C ASN A 152 11.39 16.15 -37.42
N THR A 153 11.01 15.82 -38.63
CA THR A 153 10.71 14.47 -39.13
C THR A 153 11.99 13.67 -39.39
N VAL A 154 12.50 12.89 -38.42
CA VAL A 154 13.34 11.67 -38.65
C VAL A 154 13.25 10.75 -37.42
N PRO A 155 13.07 9.41 -37.57
CA PRO A 155 12.96 8.50 -36.44
C PRO A 155 14.36 8.10 -35.93
N LEU A 156 14.62 8.27 -34.63
CA LEU A 156 15.80 7.67 -34.00
C LEU A 156 15.41 6.93 -32.73
N ALA A 157 15.32 5.62 -32.88
CA ALA A 157 15.35 4.66 -31.79
C ALA A 157 16.69 4.77 -31.05
N SER A 158 16.69 5.34 -29.85
CA SER A 158 17.71 5.09 -28.83
C SER A 158 17.23 5.61 -27.47
N ARG A 159 16.23 4.96 -26.88
CA ARG A 159 16.02 5.07 -25.43
C ARG A 159 17.08 4.18 -24.78
N ARG A 160 18.04 4.81 -24.09
CA ARG A 160 19.12 4.15 -23.35
C ARG A 160 18.52 3.17 -22.33
N SER A 161 18.57 1.89 -22.66
CA SER A 161 18.31 0.77 -21.77
C SER A 161 19.47 0.61 -20.81
N SER A 162 19.25 0.82 -19.50
CA SER A 162 20.28 0.73 -18.49
C SER A 162 20.40 -0.66 -17.85
N ASP A 163 20.25 -1.73 -18.63
CA ASP A 163 20.84 -3.07 -18.35
C ASP A 163 20.55 -4.04 -19.52
N PRO A 164 21.55 -4.51 -20.31
CA PRO A 164 21.30 -5.42 -21.44
C PRO A 164 20.93 -6.85 -21.00
N SER A 165 21.27 -7.24 -19.76
CA SER A 165 21.17 -8.63 -19.29
C SER A 165 19.77 -9.05 -18.86
N LEU A 166 18.82 -8.10 -18.75
CA LEU A 166 17.45 -8.37 -18.33
C LEU A 166 16.48 -8.54 -19.50
N ASN A 167 16.79 -8.00 -20.69
CA ASN A 167 15.85 -7.99 -21.80
C ASN A 167 15.58 -9.40 -22.37
N GLU A 168 16.59 -10.29 -22.39
CA GLU A 168 16.43 -11.64 -22.92
C GLU A 168 15.48 -12.49 -22.06
N LYS A 169 15.59 -12.42 -20.73
CA LYS A 169 14.71 -13.17 -19.80
C LYS A 169 13.24 -12.76 -19.92
N TRP A 170 12.96 -11.49 -20.16
CA TRP A 170 11.59 -11.00 -20.36
C TRP A 170 11.02 -11.40 -21.72
N GLN A 171 11.85 -11.46 -22.77
CA GLN A 171 11.39 -11.89 -24.09
C GLN A 171 11.16 -13.40 -24.19
N GLU A 172 11.97 -14.20 -23.50
CA GLU A 172 11.76 -15.66 -23.41
C GLU A 172 10.45 -15.98 -22.70
N HIS A 173 10.17 -15.34 -21.55
CA HIS A 173 8.92 -15.55 -20.82
C HIS A 173 7.69 -15.12 -21.61
N ARG A 174 7.79 -14.03 -22.39
CA ARG A 174 6.73 -13.59 -23.29
C ARG A 174 6.53 -14.58 -24.46
N ARG A 175 7.61 -15.13 -25.04
CA ARG A 175 7.51 -16.17 -26.08
C ARG A 175 6.96 -17.50 -25.57
N SER A 176 7.28 -17.91 -24.33
CA SER A 176 6.68 -19.11 -23.73
C SER A 176 5.17 -18.96 -23.48
N LEU A 177 4.70 -17.75 -23.14
CA LEU A 177 3.27 -17.47 -22.96
C LEU A 177 2.51 -17.38 -24.29
N GLU A 178 3.15 -16.92 -25.37
CA GLU A 178 2.52 -16.92 -26.70
C GLU A 178 2.49 -18.31 -27.36
N LEU A 179 3.50 -19.16 -27.11
CA LEU A 179 3.51 -20.53 -27.62
C LEU A 179 2.50 -21.44 -26.90
N SER A 180 2.18 -21.14 -25.64
CA SER A 180 1.12 -21.83 -24.89
C SER A 180 -0.29 -21.31 -25.19
N SER A 181 -0.41 -20.12 -25.78
CA SER A 181 -1.69 -19.54 -26.22
C SER A 181 -2.14 -20.00 -27.61
N LEU A 182 -1.27 -20.64 -28.42
CA LEU A 182 -1.62 -21.15 -29.76
C LEU A 182 -2.04 -22.62 -29.79
N ALA A 183 -2.03 -23.33 -28.66
CA ALA A 183 -2.58 -24.68 -28.54
C ALA A 183 -4.07 -24.59 -28.18
N GLY A 184 -4.92 -24.50 -29.21
CA GLY A 184 -6.37 -24.70 -29.08
C GLY A 184 -6.72 -26.15 -28.68
N PRO A 185 -7.95 -26.39 -28.21
CA PRO A 185 -8.36 -27.65 -27.60
C PRO A 185 -8.52 -28.74 -28.66
N GLY A 186 -7.81 -29.85 -28.49
CA GLY A 186 -7.87 -30.99 -29.41
C GLY A 186 -7.66 -32.32 -28.68
N GLU A 187 -8.72 -33.11 -28.68
CA GLU A 187 -8.77 -34.58 -28.68
C GLU A 187 -8.53 -35.33 -27.35
N GLU A 188 -9.64 -35.88 -26.84
CA GLU A 188 -9.67 -37.06 -25.96
C GLU A 188 -8.98 -38.26 -26.64
N PRO A 189 -8.18 -39.05 -25.90
CA PRO A 189 -7.88 -40.42 -26.29
C PRO A 189 -8.90 -41.37 -25.65
N LEU A 190 -9.60 -42.12 -26.50
CA LEU A 190 -10.36 -43.32 -26.16
C LEU A 190 -9.45 -44.38 -25.54
N ASP A 191 -9.80 -44.88 -24.35
CA ASP A 191 -9.22 -46.09 -23.77
C ASP A 191 -9.67 -47.35 -24.53
N PRO A 192 -8.75 -48.21 -24.99
CA PRO A 192 -9.06 -49.58 -25.37
C PRO A 192 -8.47 -50.54 -24.33
N ASP A 193 -9.31 -51.12 -23.47
CA ASP A 193 -9.27 -52.57 -23.24
C ASP A 193 -10.34 -53.04 -22.23
N SER A 194 -11.22 -53.88 -22.75
CA SER A 194 -11.80 -54.99 -21.99
C SER A 194 -10.67 -55.95 -21.60
N LEU A 195 -10.54 -56.26 -20.31
CA LEU A 195 -10.22 -57.59 -19.77
C LEU A 195 -10.18 -57.52 -18.25
N GLY A 196 -11.17 -58.14 -17.59
CA GLY A 196 -11.28 -58.26 -16.13
C GLY A 196 -12.68 -58.57 -15.68
#